data_AF-A0AAW8VDB8-F1
#
_entry.id   AF-A0AAW8VDB8-F1
#
_cell.length_a   1.000
_cell.length_b   1.000
_cell.length_c   1.000
_cell.angle_alpha   90.00
_cell.angle_beta   90.00
_cell.angle_gamma   90.00
#
_symmetry.space_group_name_H-M   'P 1'
#
loop_
_entity.id
_entity.type
_entity.pdbx_description
1 polymer ?
#
loop_
_entity_poly.entity_id
_entity_poly.type
_entity_poly.pdbx_seq_one_letter_code
_entity_poly.pdbx_strand_id
1 'polypeptide(L)'
;MLAIINVELELLSLKIKHPESFVSPISPTSESDLYVIPKSKDLGIIGIAEIVIGLSFLGEVVGKDGKPVPLVRLAHGFEVLFNLKFGSIYDKLDAIFMRKPFNLTKTLDALKNAINKEARKRSNKH
;
A
#
# COMPACT_ATOMS: atom_id res chain seq x y z
N MET A 1 26.25 -24.74 -21.80
CA MET A 1 26.80 -24.33 -20.49
C MET A 1 27.83 -23.21 -20.65
N LEU A 2 28.89 -23.38 -21.47
CA LEU A 2 29.86 -22.30 -21.76
C LEU A 2 29.24 -21.01 -22.33
N ALA A 3 28.23 -21.12 -23.20
CA ALA A 3 27.59 -19.95 -23.81
C ALA A 3 26.90 -19.03 -22.78
N ILE A 4 26.33 -19.60 -21.72
CA ILE A 4 25.66 -18.83 -20.66
C ILE A 4 26.69 -18.06 -19.83
N ILE A 5 27.81 -18.72 -19.50
CA ILE A 5 28.91 -18.09 -18.76
C ILE A 5 29.51 -16.92 -19.54
N ASN A 6 29.66 -17.06 -20.86
CA ASN A 6 30.19 -15.99 -21.70
C ASN A 6 29.24 -14.79 -21.77
N VAL A 7 27.93 -15.02 -21.89
CA VAL A 7 26.92 -13.96 -21.90
C VAL A 7 26.89 -13.21 -20.56
N GLU A 8 26.99 -13.91 -19.43
CA GLU A 8 27.05 -13.30 -18.10
C GLU A 8 28.32 -12.47 -17.90
N LEU A 9 29.47 -12.94 -18.40
CA LEU A 9 30.73 -12.18 -18.37
C LEU A 9 30.67 -10.92 -19.25
N GLU A 10 30.03 -11.01 -20.41
CA GLU A 10 29.80 -9.84 -21.28
C GLU A 10 28.87 -8.82 -20.61
N LEU A 11 27.78 -9.27 -20.00
CA LEU A 11 26.86 -8.43 -19.22
C LEU A 11 27.58 -7.71 -18.07
N LEU A 12 28.44 -8.43 -17.34
CA LEU A 12 29.23 -7.86 -16.26
C LEU A 12 30.22 -6.80 -16.79
N SER A 13 30.91 -7.09 -17.90
CA SER A 13 31.82 -6.14 -18.54
C SER A 13 31.10 -4.87 -19.01
N LEU A 14 29.90 -5.04 -19.59
CA LEU A 14 29.07 -3.93 -20.05
C LEU A 14 28.62 -3.05 -18.87
N LYS A 15 28.26 -3.67 -17.74
CA LYS A 15 27.88 -2.96 -16.50
C LYS A 15 29.03 -2.19 -15.87
N ILE A 16 30.26 -2.69 -15.96
CA ILE A 16 31.46 -1.98 -15.47
C ILE A 16 31.79 -0.78 -16.37
N LYS A 17 31.68 -0.93 -17.69
CA LYS A 17 32.00 0.14 -18.66
C LYS A 17 30.94 1.23 -18.73
N HIS A 18 29.67 0.86 -18.55
CA HIS A 18 28.51 1.74 -18.72
C HIS A 18 27.56 1.68 -17.52
N PRO A 19 28.03 1.98 -16.29
CA PRO A 19 27.19 1.91 -15.10
C PRO A 19 25.90 2.71 -15.24
N GLU A 20 25.93 3.85 -15.94
CA GLU A 20 24.79 4.73 -16.24
C GLU A 20 23.65 4.03 -16.99
N SER A 21 23.97 3.07 -17.87
CA SER A 21 22.97 2.31 -18.63
C SER A 21 22.27 1.25 -17.78
N PHE A 22 22.85 0.93 -16.62
CA PHE A 22 22.33 -0.01 -15.63
C PHE A 22 21.91 0.67 -14.32
N VAL A 23 21.93 2.01 -14.28
CA VAL A 23 21.29 2.76 -13.21
C VAL A 23 19.79 2.52 -13.39
N SER A 24 19.21 1.67 -12.53
CA SER A 24 17.77 1.71 -12.30
C SER A 24 17.42 3.17 -12.09
N PRO A 25 16.42 3.75 -12.78
CA PRO A 25 16.02 5.10 -12.49
C PRO A 25 15.83 5.15 -10.98
N ILE A 26 16.67 5.91 -10.30
CA ILE A 26 16.37 6.36 -8.96
C ILE A 26 15.16 7.24 -9.25
N SER A 27 13.97 6.63 -9.26
CA SER A 27 12.75 7.37 -9.14
C SER A 27 13.02 8.28 -7.97
N PRO A 28 12.91 9.61 -8.10
CA PRO A 28 12.90 10.45 -6.92
C PRO A 28 11.84 9.79 -6.05
N THR A 29 12.26 9.11 -4.99
CA THR A 29 11.35 8.61 -3.98
C THR A 29 10.74 9.89 -3.50
N SER A 30 9.55 10.16 -4.00
CA SER A 30 8.71 11.22 -3.51
C SER A 30 8.34 10.70 -2.14
N GLU A 31 9.27 10.86 -1.19
CA GLU A 31 9.06 10.44 0.18
C GLU A 31 7.86 11.25 0.61
N SER A 32 6.80 10.54 0.97
CA SER A 32 5.62 11.22 1.45
C SER A 32 5.99 11.96 2.74
N ASP A 33 5.37 13.10 3.03
CA ASP A 33 5.52 13.74 4.34
C ASP A 33 4.47 13.19 5.35
N LEU A 34 3.65 12.24 4.92
CA LEU A 34 2.56 11.68 5.73
C LEU A 34 2.99 10.39 6.42
N TYR A 35 2.63 10.28 7.70
CA TYR A 35 2.93 9.11 8.52
C TYR A 35 1.69 8.67 9.29
N VAL A 36 1.49 7.36 9.34
CA VAL A 36 0.49 6.76 10.23
C VAL A 36 1.15 6.50 11.58
N ILE A 37 0.47 6.88 12.67
CA ILE A 37 0.89 6.54 14.02
C ILE A 37 0.83 5.01 14.17
N PRO A 38 1.98 4.29 14.24
CA PRO A 38 2.01 2.84 13.97
C PRO A 38 1.19 1.99 14.94
N LYS A 39 1.04 2.47 16.19
CA LYS A 39 0.32 1.79 17.28
C LYS A 39 -1.01 2.46 17.61
N SER A 40 -1.57 3.26 16.70
CA SER A 40 -2.90 3.83 16.93
C SER A 40 -3.94 2.73 17.00
N LYS A 41 -4.87 2.86 17.96
CA LYS A 41 -5.89 1.85 18.27
C LYS A 41 -6.80 1.54 17.08
N ASP A 42 -7.08 2.55 16.26
CA ASP A 42 -8.13 2.51 15.24
C ASP A 42 -7.58 2.57 13.81
N LEU A 43 -6.35 3.06 13.58
CA LEU A 43 -5.78 3.31 12.24
C LEU A 43 -4.32 2.83 12.08
N GLY A 44 -3.83 1.91 12.91
CA GLY A 44 -2.48 1.35 12.74
C GLY A 44 -2.32 0.61 11.40
N ILE A 45 -1.19 -0.07 11.19
CA ILE A 45 -0.90 -0.78 9.93
C ILE A 45 -2.05 -1.74 9.52
N ILE A 46 -2.64 -2.47 10.48
CA ILE A 46 -3.80 -3.34 10.23
C ILE A 46 -5.03 -2.54 9.76
N GLY A 47 -5.25 -1.35 10.33
CA GLY A 47 -6.37 -0.51 9.94
C GLY A 47 -6.21 0.06 8.53
N ILE A 48 -5.01 0.47 8.15
CA ILE A 48 -4.75 0.86 6.75
C ILE A 48 -4.92 -0.33 5.82
N ALA A 49 -4.45 -1.52 6.19
CA ALA A 49 -4.66 -2.73 5.41
C ALA A 49 -6.16 -3.03 5.23
N GLU A 50 -6.99 -2.84 6.26
CA GLU A 50 -8.45 -2.98 6.20
C GLU A 50 -9.06 -2.04 5.15
N ILE A 51 -8.61 -0.78 5.08
CA ILE A 51 -9.06 0.18 4.06
C ILE A 51 -8.64 -0.29 2.65
N VAL A 52 -7.38 -0.67 2.47
CA VAL A 52 -6.84 -1.16 1.19
C VAL A 52 -7.61 -2.37 0.69
N ILE A 53 -7.88 -3.34 1.58
CA ILE A 53 -8.63 -4.56 1.26
C ILE A 53 -10.08 -4.24 0.94
N GLY A 54 -10.72 -3.35 1.72
CA GLY A 54 -12.07 -2.88 1.45
C GLY A 54 -12.19 -2.23 0.07
N LEU A 55 -11.24 -1.38 -0.32
CA LEU A 55 -11.16 -0.79 -1.65
C LEU A 55 -10.99 -1.85 -2.74
N SER A 56 -10.14 -2.84 -2.50
CA SER A 56 -9.91 -3.94 -3.45
C SER A 56 -11.16 -4.79 -3.67
N PHE A 57 -11.96 -5.06 -2.64
CA PHE A 57 -13.21 -5.81 -2.78
C PHE A 57 -14.32 -4.98 -3.40
N LEU A 58 -14.34 -3.67 -3.16
CA LEU A 58 -15.30 -2.78 -3.79
C LEU A 58 -15.07 -2.73 -5.32
N GLY A 59 -13.82 -2.84 -5.78
CA GLY A 59 -13.49 -2.97 -7.20
C GLY A 59 -13.60 -1.67 -8.01
N GLU A 60 -13.90 -0.55 -7.36
CA GLU A 60 -14.13 0.76 -7.98
C GLU A 60 -12.84 1.58 -8.18
N VAL A 61 -11.67 0.98 -7.93
CA VAL A 61 -10.37 1.63 -8.15
C VAL A 61 -9.69 1.04 -9.39
N VAL A 62 -9.53 1.88 -10.40
CA VAL A 62 -8.94 1.51 -11.70
C VAL A 62 -7.60 2.22 -11.96
N GLY A 63 -6.77 1.58 -12.78
CA GLY A 63 -5.53 2.17 -13.28
C GLY A 63 -5.78 3.22 -14.36
N LYS A 64 -4.71 3.90 -14.80
CA LYS A 64 -4.77 4.85 -15.93
C LYS A 64 -5.29 4.23 -17.23
N ASP A 65 -5.17 2.91 -17.35
CA ASP A 65 -5.69 2.09 -18.45
C ASP A 65 -7.17 1.71 -18.28
N GLY A 66 -7.83 2.19 -17.24
CA GLY A 66 -9.24 1.89 -16.92
C GLY A 66 -9.45 0.48 -16.36
N LYS A 67 -8.39 -0.29 -16.11
CA LYS A 67 -8.50 -1.68 -15.63
C LYS A 67 -8.48 -1.76 -14.10
N PRO A 68 -9.14 -2.77 -13.50
CA PRO A 68 -9.06 -3.01 -12.06
C PRO A 68 -7.61 -3.12 -11.57
N VAL A 69 -7.33 -2.52 -10.42
CA VAL A 69 -5.99 -2.53 -9.83
C VAL A 69 -5.83 -3.76 -8.92
N PRO A 70 -4.78 -4.59 -9.09
CA PRO A 70 -4.50 -5.69 -8.16
C PRO A 70 -4.26 -5.20 -6.74
N LEU A 71 -4.65 -6.00 -5.73
CA LEU A 71 -4.47 -5.69 -4.30
C LEU A 71 -3.05 -5.25 -3.95
N VAL A 72 -2.04 -5.94 -4.48
CA VAL A 72 -0.63 -5.62 -4.23
C VAL A 72 -0.26 -4.22 -4.72
N ARG A 73 -0.81 -3.80 -5.87
CA ARG A 73 -0.56 -2.47 -6.44
C ARG A 73 -1.29 -1.38 -5.65
N LEU A 74 -2.51 -1.66 -5.16
CA LEU A 74 -3.19 -0.77 -4.21
C LEU A 74 -2.39 -0.62 -2.91
N ALA A 75 -1.97 -1.74 -2.30
CA ALA A 75 -1.18 -1.75 -1.09
C ALA A 75 0.10 -0.94 -1.24
N HIS A 76 0.85 -1.14 -2.32
CA HIS A 76 2.06 -0.37 -2.62
C HIS A 76 1.78 1.15 -2.67
N GLY A 77 0.67 1.58 -3.25
CA GLY A 77 0.27 2.99 -3.25
C GLY A 77 0.13 3.56 -1.83
N PHE A 78 -0.47 2.79 -0.92
CA PHE A 78 -0.62 3.19 0.48
C PHE A 78 0.69 3.12 1.28
N GLU A 79 1.59 2.17 0.97
CA GLU A 79 2.93 2.12 1.55
C GLU A 79 3.71 3.39 1.25
N VAL A 80 3.70 3.82 -0.01
CA VAL A 80 4.33 5.08 -0.46
C VAL A 80 3.64 6.27 0.19
N LEU A 81 2.31 6.31 0.21
CA LEU A 81 1.54 7.43 0.74
C LEU A 81 1.79 7.66 2.24
N PHE A 82 2.00 6.63 3.05
CA PHE A 82 2.11 6.74 4.51
C PHE A 82 3.48 6.37 5.08
N ASN A 83 4.50 6.19 4.22
CA ASN A 83 5.83 5.70 4.58
C ASN A 83 5.79 4.48 5.51
N LEU A 84 4.92 3.53 5.20
CA LEU A 84 4.75 2.31 5.97
C LEU A 84 5.09 1.09 5.13
N LYS A 85 5.28 -0.05 5.80
CA LYS A 85 5.44 -1.34 5.14
C LYS A 85 4.44 -2.33 5.71
N PHE A 86 3.66 -2.94 4.84
CA PHE A 86 2.78 -4.06 5.20
C PHE A 86 3.57 -5.38 5.33
N GLY A 87 4.69 -5.49 4.62
CA GLY A 87 5.32 -6.78 4.34
C GLY A 87 4.50 -7.50 3.27
N SER A 88 3.84 -8.61 3.63
CA SER A 88 2.82 -9.23 2.78
C SER A 88 1.44 -8.65 3.11
N ILE A 89 0.76 -8.10 2.09
CA ILE A 89 -0.63 -7.64 2.20
C ILE A 89 -1.60 -8.83 2.38
N TYR A 90 -1.27 -10.00 1.85
CA TYR A 90 -2.08 -11.20 2.00
C TYR A 90 -2.06 -11.72 3.44
N ASP A 91 -0.94 -11.61 4.14
CA ASP A 91 -0.88 -11.94 5.57
C ASP A 91 -1.79 -11.00 6.39
N LYS A 92 -1.92 -9.74 5.97
CA LYS A 92 -2.82 -8.77 6.62
C LYS A 92 -4.28 -9.10 6.32
N LEU A 93 -4.57 -9.52 5.09
CA LEU A 93 -5.89 -10.01 4.70
C LEU A 93 -6.29 -11.19 5.56
N ASP A 94 -5.44 -12.20 5.68
CA ASP A 94 -5.71 -13.37 6.53
C ASP A 94 -5.90 -12.96 7.99
N ALA A 95 -5.01 -12.11 8.54
CA ALA A 95 -5.14 -11.61 9.90
C ALA A 95 -6.46 -10.84 10.14
N ILE A 96 -6.95 -10.11 9.14
CA ILE A 96 -8.23 -9.39 9.17
C ILE A 96 -9.40 -10.36 9.16
N PHE A 97 -9.37 -11.44 8.39
CA PHE A 97 -10.46 -12.41 8.36
C PHE A 97 -10.42 -13.41 9.52
N MET A 98 -9.28 -13.57 10.19
CA MET A 98 -9.13 -14.43 11.38
C MET A 98 -9.48 -13.74 12.70
N ARG A 99 -9.75 -12.42 12.71
CA ARG A 99 -10.11 -11.69 13.94
C ARG A 99 -11.53 -11.99 14.39
N LYS A 100 -11.81 -11.69 15.66
CA LYS A 100 -13.17 -11.80 16.23
C LYS A 100 -14.17 -10.98 15.38
N PRO A 101 -15.42 -11.45 15.18
CA PRO A 101 -16.38 -10.79 14.29
C PRO A 101 -16.58 -9.29 14.55
N PHE A 102 -16.63 -8.87 15.82
CA PHE A 102 -16.78 -7.45 16.17
C PHE A 102 -15.58 -6.56 15.81
N ASN A 103 -14.43 -7.17 15.50
CA ASN A 103 -13.27 -6.45 15.02
C ASN A 103 -13.18 -6.44 13.48
N LEU A 104 -14.05 -7.16 12.75
CA LEU A 104 -13.96 -7.39 11.29
C LEU A 104 -13.97 -6.13 10.44
N THR A 105 -14.50 -5.02 10.94
CA THR A 105 -14.55 -3.72 10.24
C THR A 105 -14.21 -2.58 11.19
N LYS A 106 -13.40 -2.85 12.22
CA LYS A 106 -13.20 -1.91 13.32
C LYS A 106 -12.67 -0.55 12.86
N THR A 107 -11.77 -0.53 11.88
CA THR A 107 -11.23 0.72 11.35
C THR A 107 -12.27 1.47 10.53
N LEU A 108 -13.02 0.78 9.67
CA LEU A 108 -14.12 1.38 8.92
C LEU A 108 -15.21 1.94 9.85
N ASP A 109 -15.53 1.25 10.94
CA ASP A 109 -16.46 1.73 11.96
C ASP A 109 -15.94 2.99 12.67
N ALA A 110 -14.64 3.05 12.99
CA ALA A 110 -14.03 4.24 13.55
C ALA A 110 -14.10 5.44 12.59
N LEU A 111 -13.80 5.24 11.30
CA LEU A 111 -13.92 6.27 10.26
C LEU A 111 -15.37 6.76 10.10
N LYS A 112 -16.33 5.83 10.01
CA LYS A 112 -17.76 6.13 9.96
C LYS A 112 -18.20 6.98 11.15
N ASN A 113 -17.78 6.59 12.36
CA ASN A 113 -18.10 7.32 13.58
C ASN A 113 -17.47 8.72 13.62
N ALA A 114 -16.25 8.90 13.13
CA ALA A 114 -15.59 10.19 13.03
C ALA A 114 -16.37 11.15 12.12
N ILE A 115 -16.80 10.68 10.94
CA ILE A 115 -17.61 11.45 9.99
C ILE A 115 -18.97 11.83 10.61
N ASN A 116 -19.66 10.87 11.21
CA ASN A 116 -20.95 11.11 11.86
C ASN A 116 -20.85 12.13 13.02
N LYS A 117 -19.76 12.08 13.79
CA LYS A 117 -19.51 13.06 14.85
C LYS A 117 -19.35 14.47 14.30
N GLU A 118 -18.59 14.63 13.21
CA GLU A 118 -18.42 15.93 12.56
C GLU A 118 -19.72 16.43 11.93
N ALA A 119 -20.53 15.55 11.32
CA ALA A 119 -21.84 15.90 10.78
C ALA A 119 -22.78 16.46 11.85
N ARG A 120 -22.89 15.79 13.01
CA ARG A 120 -23.70 16.27 14.16
C ARG A 120 -23.23 17.61 14.71
N LYS A 121 -21.90 17.82 14.76
CA LYS A 121 -21.34 19.10 15.20
C LYS A 121 -21.73 20.26 14.28
N ARG A 122 -21.88 20.00 12.98
CA ARG A 122 -22.29 20.99 11.98
C ARG A 122 -23.79 21.26 12.02
N SER A 123 -24.62 20.24 12.21
CA SER A 123 -26.08 20.42 12.34
C SER A 123 -26.44 21.25 13.57
N ASN A 124 -25.70 21.11 14.68
CA ASN A 124 -25.98 21.82 15.93
C ASN A 124 -25.45 23.26 15.98
N LYS A 125 -24.80 23.74 14.91
CA LYS A 125 -24.31 25.14 14.79
C LYS A 125 -25.33 26.06 14.11
N HIS A 126 -26.43 25.51 13.63
CA HIS A 126 -27.59 26.21 13.10
C HIS A 126 -28.77 25.99 14.05
#